data_AF-A0AA42E307-F1
#
_entry.id   AF-A0AA42E307-F1
#
_cell.length_a   1.000
_cell.length_b   1.000
_cell.length_c   1.000
_cell.angle_alpha   90.00
_cell.angle_beta   90.00
_cell.angle_gamma   90.00
#
_symmetry.space_group_name_H-M   'P 1'
#
loop_
_entity.id
_entity.type
_entity.pdbx_description
1 polymer ?
#
loop_
_entity_poly.entity_id
_entity_poly.type
_entity_poly.pdbx_seq_one_letter_code
_entity_poly.pdbx_strand_id
1 'polypeptide(L)'
;MAHVTLLDIEVLRRTKLRPYIEKCLVHRAPDPGFHAVMGHNIDLAEAMFVAWDSLFNKGRIPHPLKEVIRVQLSRMASCSY
;
A
#
# COMPACT_ATOMS: atom_id res chain seq x y z
N MET A 1 7.13 9.77 -9.67
CA MET A 1 7.33 10.07 -8.23
C MET A 1 6.16 10.91 -7.74
N ALA A 2 5.81 10.80 -6.46
CA ALA A 2 4.72 11.58 -5.90
C ALA A 2 5.07 13.08 -5.87
N HIS A 3 4.12 13.93 -6.27
CA HIS A 3 4.25 15.39 -6.23
C HIS A 3 3.78 15.97 -4.88
N VAL A 4 3.99 15.20 -3.80
CA VAL A 4 3.60 15.57 -2.43
C VAL A 4 4.77 15.35 -1.50
N THR A 5 4.81 16.10 -0.40
CA THR A 5 5.81 15.87 0.66
C THR A 5 5.65 14.47 1.23
N LEU A 6 6.75 13.71 1.27
CA LEU A 6 6.75 12.40 1.92
C LEU A 6 6.79 12.58 3.43
N LEU A 7 5.84 11.98 4.13
CA LEU A 7 5.82 11.99 5.60
C LEU A 7 6.83 11.01 6.16
N ASP A 8 7.42 11.37 7.31
CA ASP A 8 8.31 10.50 8.05
C ASP A 8 7.53 9.29 8.61
N ILE A 9 8.02 8.09 8.30
CA ILE A 9 7.46 6.83 8.76
C ILE A 9 7.48 6.73 10.29
N GLU A 10 8.50 7.27 10.96
CA GLU A 10 8.56 7.23 12.43
C GLU A 10 7.51 8.13 13.08
N VAL A 11 7.09 9.20 12.40
CA VAL A 11 5.95 10.02 12.82
C VAL A 11 4.65 9.25 12.61
N LEU A 12 4.47 8.63 11.45
CA LEU A 12 3.26 7.88 11.12
C LEU A 12 3.06 6.63 12.01
N ARG A 13 4.14 6.00 12.47
CA ARG A 13 4.12 4.89 13.44
C ARG A 13 3.56 5.28 14.81
N ARG A 14 3.46 6.58 15.13
CA ARG A 14 2.83 7.05 16.37
C ARG A 14 1.30 7.17 16.24
N THR A 15 0.75 6.90 15.07
CA THR A 15 -0.69 6.95 14.79
C THR A 15 -1.31 5.54 14.77
N LYS A 16 -2.60 5.45 14.46
CA LYS A 16 -3.30 4.17 14.21
C LYS A 16 -2.73 3.37 13.04
N LEU A 17 -1.86 3.95 12.20
CA LEU A 17 -1.26 3.26 11.06
C LEU A 17 -0.13 2.29 11.43
N ARG A 18 0.38 2.34 12.67
CA ARG A 18 1.49 1.50 13.13
C ARG A 18 1.42 0.03 12.70
N PRO A 19 0.35 -0.74 12.99
CA PRO A 19 0.31 -2.17 12.64
C PRO A 19 0.41 -2.42 11.13
N TYR A 20 -0.12 -1.51 10.31
CA TYR A 20 -0.08 -1.63 8.85
C TYR A 20 1.32 -1.31 8.30
N ILE A 21 1.98 -0.30 8.86
CA ILE A 21 3.36 0.06 8.53
C ILE A 21 4.31 -1.08 8.89
N GLU A 22 4.17 -1.68 10.07
CA GLU A 22 5.00 -2.81 10.50
C GLU A 22 4.83 -4.01 9.55
N LYS A 23 3.59 -4.32 9.18
CA LYS A 23 3.30 -5.37 8.19
C LYS A 23 3.93 -5.08 6.82
N CYS A 24 3.81 -3.83 6.34
CA CYS A 24 4.46 -3.36 5.11
C CYS A 24 5.97 -3.60 5.12
N LEU A 25 6.65 -3.24 6.21
CA LEU A 25 8.10 -3.35 6.31
C LEU A 25 8.60 -4.79 6.32
N VAL A 26 7.82 -5.71 6.92
CA VAL A 26 8.12 -7.14 6.93
C VAL A 26 7.93 -7.76 5.54
N HIS A 27 6.79 -7.49 4.89
CA HIS A 27 6.44 -8.15 3.62
C HIS A 27 6.90 -7.40 2.38
N ARG A 28 7.39 -6.16 2.53
CA ARG A 28 7.69 -5.23 1.44
C ARG A 28 6.51 -5.01 0.48
N ALA A 29 5.27 -5.09 1.00
CA ALA A 29 4.05 -4.97 0.22
C ALA A 29 2.86 -4.43 1.06
N PRO A 30 2.16 -3.35 0.63
CA PRO A 30 2.59 -2.44 -0.44
C PRO A 30 3.94 -1.80 -0.10
N ASP A 31 4.56 -1.16 -1.09
CA ASP A 31 5.83 -0.44 -0.90
C ASP A 31 5.78 0.47 0.35
N PRO A 32 6.85 0.51 1.17
CA PRO A 32 6.86 1.33 2.40
C PRO A 32 6.53 2.81 2.18
N GLY A 33 6.83 3.36 1.00
CA GLY A 33 6.49 4.73 0.62
C GLY A 33 4.98 4.99 0.48
N PHE A 34 4.16 3.95 0.39
CA PHE A 34 2.70 4.05 0.35
C PHE A 34 2.16 4.88 1.53
N HIS A 35 2.58 4.56 2.75
CA HIS A 35 2.12 5.25 3.94
C HIS A 35 2.66 6.69 4.01
N ALA A 36 3.86 6.95 3.49
CA ALA A 36 4.44 8.30 3.44
C ALA A 36 3.64 9.25 2.53
N VAL A 37 2.98 8.72 1.49
CA VAL A 37 2.10 9.49 0.58
C VAL A 37 0.68 9.57 1.12
N MET A 38 0.09 8.45 1.53
CA MET A 38 -1.32 8.39 1.93
C MET A 38 -1.55 8.93 3.34
N GLY A 39 -0.52 8.90 4.20
CA GLY A 39 -0.59 9.25 5.61
C GLY A 39 -0.94 10.71 5.92
N HIS A 40 -0.99 11.58 4.89
CA HIS A 40 -1.57 12.93 5.03
C HIS A 40 -3.05 12.88 5.44
N ASN A 41 -3.73 11.77 5.15
CA ASN A 41 -5.03 11.44 5.73
C ASN A 41 -4.99 10.02 6.30
N ILE A 42 -4.92 9.92 7.62
CA ILE A 42 -4.75 8.64 8.32
C ILE A 42 -5.96 7.70 8.17
N ASP A 43 -7.17 8.23 7.99
CA ASP A 43 -8.38 7.43 7.78
C ASP A 43 -8.37 6.83 6.38
N LEU A 44 -7.99 7.63 5.38
CA LEU A 44 -7.83 7.18 4.01
C LEU A 44 -6.74 6.12 3.89
N ALA A 45 -5.58 6.35 4.52
CA ALA A 45 -4.46 5.41 4.48
C ALA A 45 -4.83 4.04 5.07
N GLU A 46 -5.53 4.02 6.21
CA GLU A 46 -6.04 2.79 6.82
C GLU A 46 -7.04 2.09 5.92
N ALA A 47 -8.06 2.81 5.43
CA ALA A 47 -9.10 2.24 4.59
C ALA A 47 -8.52 1.60 3.31
N MET A 48 -7.58 2.30 2.66
CA MET A 48 -6.91 1.81 1.46
C MET A 48 -6.02 0.60 1.75
N PHE A 49 -5.27 0.60 2.85
CA PHE A 49 -4.45 -0.55 3.24
C PHE A 49 -5.31 -1.79 3.50
N VAL A 50 -6.40 -1.65 4.26
CA VAL A 50 -7.31 -2.77 4.59
C VAL A 50 -7.95 -3.35 3.33
N ALA A 51 -8.39 -2.49 2.41
CA ALA A 51 -8.96 -2.89 1.13
C ALA A 51 -7.92 -3.63 0.28
N TRP A 52 -6.72 -3.06 0.12
CA TRP A 52 -5.63 -3.65 -0.63
C TRP A 52 -5.22 -5.01 -0.04
N ASP A 53 -4.99 -5.11 1.27
CA ASP A 53 -4.54 -6.34 1.94
C ASP A 53 -5.57 -7.46 1.79
N SER A 54 -6.86 -7.10 1.91
CA SER A 54 -7.95 -8.07 1.74
C SER A 54 -8.02 -8.60 0.30
N LEU A 55 -7.92 -7.73 -0.70
CA LEU A 55 -7.95 -8.14 -2.10
C LEU A 55 -6.70 -8.92 -2.51
N PHE A 56 -5.53 -8.51 -2.02
CA PHE A 56 -4.25 -9.05 -2.42
C PHE A 56 -3.96 -10.40 -1.75
N ASN A 57 -4.22 -10.52 -0.44
CA ASN A 57 -3.84 -11.69 0.35
C ASN A 57 -4.98 -12.69 0.60
N LYS A 58 -6.26 -12.33 0.37
CA LYS A 58 -7.41 -13.22 0.69
C LYS A 58 -8.29 -13.51 -0.53
N GLY A 59 -9.23 -14.45 -0.39
CA GLY A 59 -10.21 -14.78 -1.42
C GLY A 59 -9.81 -15.94 -2.35
N ARG A 60 -10.64 -16.19 -3.37
CA ARG A 60 -10.59 -17.42 -4.19
C ARG A 60 -9.57 -17.44 -5.32
N ILE A 61 -9.01 -16.29 -5.70
CA ILE A 61 -8.06 -16.20 -6.81
C ILE A 61 -6.65 -16.48 -6.25
N PRO A 62 -5.88 -17.41 -6.85
CA PRO A 62 -4.49 -17.63 -6.48
C PRO A 62 -3.65 -16.36 -6.52
N HIS A 63 -2.81 -16.16 -5.51
CA HIS A 63 -1.97 -14.97 -5.39
C HIS A 63 -1.10 -14.69 -6.64
N PRO A 64 -0.45 -15.70 -7.27
CA PRO A 64 0.31 -15.46 -8.51
C PRO A 64 -0.53 -14.86 -9.65
N LEU A 65 -1.81 -15.24 -9.76
CA LEU A 65 -2.69 -14.69 -10.79
C LEU A 65 -3.06 -13.23 -10.49
N LYS A 66 -3.24 -12.88 -9.21
CA LYS A 66 -3.48 -11.48 -8.80
C LYS A 66 -2.29 -10.58 -9.15
N GLU A 67 -1.07 -11.08 -8.98
CA GLU A 67 0.14 -10.35 -9.37
C GLU A 67 0.19 -10.09 -10.87
N VAL A 68 -0.11 -11.10 -11.70
CA VAL A 68 -0.19 -10.93 -13.16
C VAL A 68 -1.25 -9.89 -13.54
N ILE A 69 -2.44 -9.96 -12.94
CA ILE A 69 -3.52 -8.98 -13.15
C ILE A 69 -3.05 -7.57 -12.79
N ARG A 70 -2.40 -7.41 -11.62
CA ARG A 70 -1.89 -6.12 -11.14
C ARG A 70 -0.87 -5.52 -12.12
N VAL A 71 0.10 -6.31 -12.57
CA VAL A 71 1.11 -5.86 -13.55
C VAL A 71 0.46 -5.47 -14.88
N GLN A 72 -0.51 -6.25 -15.37
CA GLN A 72 -1.23 -5.90 -16.60
C GLN A 72 -1.99 -4.58 -16.46
N LEU A 73 -2.74 -4.39 -15.37
CA LEU A 73 -3.48 -3.15 -15.10
C LEU A 73 -2.53 -1.95 -14.97
N SER A 74 -1.42 -2.08 -14.26
CA SER A 74 -0.42 -1.01 -14.15
C SER A 74 0.14 -0.61 -15.52
N ARG A 75 0.45 -1.58 -16.39
CA ARG A 75 0.92 -1.31 -17.76
C ARG A 75 -0.13 -0.61 -18.60
N MET A 76 -1.39 -1.05 -18.53
CA MET A 76 -2.51 -0.42 -19.23
C MET A 76 -2.73 1.03 -18.78
N ALA A 77 -2.55 1.29 -17.47
CA ALA A 77 -2.63 2.63 -16.90
C ALA A 77 -1.35 3.46 -17.10
N SER A 78 -0.32 2.94 -17.76
CA SER A 78 1.01 3.57 -17.88
C SER A 78 1.60 3.98 -16.52
N CYS A 79 1.31 3.19 -15.48
CA CYS A 79 1.85 3.38 -14.15
C CYS A 79 3.28 2.81 -14.08
N SER A 80 4.26 3.67 -13.79
CA SER A 80 5.69 3.34 -13.72
C SER A 80 6.26 3.34 -12.29
N TYR A 81 5.40 3.51 -11.29
CA TYR A 81 5.73 3.26 -9.88
C TYR A 81 5.89 1.75 -9.64
#